data_AF-A0A438FHN1-F1
#
_entry.id   AF-A0A438FHN1-F1
#
_cell.length_a   1.000
_cell.length_b   1.000
_cell.length_c   1.000
_cell.angle_alpha   90.00
_cell.angle_beta   90.00
_cell.angle_gamma   90.00
#
_symmetry.space_group_name_H-M   'P 1'
#
loop_
_entity.id
_entity.type
_entity.pdbx_description
1 polymer ?
#
loop_
_entity_poly.entity_id
_entity_poly.type
_entity_poly.pdbx_seq_one_letter_code
_entity_poly.pdbx_strand_id
1 'polypeptide(L)'
;MEEYMPVALVTSAYSMLATTSLIGMGNGVTKETFDWIFSEPKIVRSSAIICRLMDDMVFHKFEQKRGHVASVVECYMKHDAVPMPILMRVVNLARVIDVIYKYEYGYTPSGTIL
;
A
#
# COMPACT_ATOMS: atom_id res chain seq x y z
N MET A 1 8.32 4.14 -13.80
CA MET A 1 6.97 3.91 -13.21
C MET A 1 6.13 3.00 -14.09
N GLU A 2 5.99 3.28 -15.39
CA GLU A 2 5.20 2.47 -16.32
C GLU A 2 5.71 1.03 -16.47
N GLU A 3 7.03 0.83 -16.53
CA GLU A 3 7.62 -0.51 -16.62
C GLU A 3 7.72 -1.22 -15.25
N TYR A 4 8.04 -0.45 -14.21
CA TYR A 4 8.26 -0.98 -12.86
C TYR A 4 6.96 -1.43 -12.19
N MET A 5 5.91 -0.60 -12.22
CA MET A 5 4.74 -0.79 -11.37
C MET A 5 3.93 -2.06 -11.71
N PRO A 6 3.72 -2.46 -12.97
CA PRO A 6 3.04 -3.72 -13.28
C PRO A 6 3.72 -4.94 -12.66
N VAL A 7 5.06 -4.98 -12.68
CA VAL A 7 5.84 -6.07 -12.05
C VAL A 7 5.77 -5.95 -10.53
N ALA A 8 6.00 -4.75 -10.01
CA ALA A 8 6.05 -4.47 -8.58
C ALA A 8 4.74 -4.80 -7.85
N LEU A 9 3.59 -4.56 -8.48
CA LEU A 9 2.28 -4.91 -7.91
C LEU A 9 2.11 -6.42 -7.79
N VAL A 10 2.52 -7.19 -8.79
CA VAL A 10 2.47 -8.65 -8.74
C VAL A 10 3.44 -9.18 -7.68
N THR A 11 4.69 -8.70 -7.68
CA THR A 11 5.73 -9.17 -6.74
C THR A 11 5.52 -8.70 -5.30
N SER A 12 4.70 -7.66 -5.07
CA SER A 12 4.31 -7.24 -3.71
C SER A 12 3.52 -8.31 -2.96
N ALA A 13 2.95 -9.28 -3.68
CA ALA A 13 2.08 -10.32 -3.14
C ALA A 13 0.85 -9.80 -2.38
N TYR A 14 0.51 -8.51 -2.48
CA TYR A 14 -0.60 -7.92 -1.73
C TYR A 14 -1.96 -8.50 -2.14
N SER A 15 -2.20 -8.67 -3.44
CA SER A 15 -3.44 -9.30 -3.95
C SER A 15 -3.60 -10.72 -3.43
N MET A 16 -2.50 -11.48 -3.35
CA MET A 16 -2.50 -12.82 -2.75
C MET A 16 -2.81 -12.74 -1.25
N LEU A 17 -2.13 -11.86 -0.50
CA LEU A 17 -2.37 -11.66 0.93
C LEU A 17 -3.83 -11.30 1.21
N ALA A 18 -4.39 -10.32 0.49
CA ALA A 18 -5.78 -9.92 0.60
C ALA A 18 -6.73 -11.09 0.34
N THR A 19 -6.50 -11.88 -0.71
CA THR A 19 -7.31 -13.05 -1.03
C THR A 19 -7.22 -14.12 0.07
N THR A 20 -6.00 -14.42 0.55
CA THR A 20 -5.80 -15.42 1.61
C THR A 20 -6.40 -15.00 2.95
N SER A 21 -6.42 -13.69 3.26
CA SER A 21 -7.02 -13.18 4.50
C SER A 21 -8.53 -13.44 4.58
N LEU A 22 -9.22 -13.57 3.45
CA LEU A 22 -10.66 -13.91 3.43
C LEU A 22 -10.93 -15.32 3.97
N ILE A 23 -10.00 -16.27 3.78
CA ILE A 23 -10.19 -17.66 4.21
C ILE A 23 -10.42 -17.75 5.73
N GLY A 24 -9.82 -16.83 6.51
CA GLY A 24 -9.96 -16.80 7.97
C GLY A 24 -11.28 -16.19 8.48
N MET A 25 -12.14 -15.63 7.62
CA MET A 25 -13.35 -14.91 8.03
C MET A 25 -14.57 -15.80 8.29
N GLY A 26 -14.48 -17.11 8.07
CA GLY A 26 -15.56 -18.06 8.35
C GLY A 26 -16.80 -17.82 7.48
N ASN A 27 -17.99 -17.84 8.08
CA ASN A 27 -19.28 -18.01 7.38
C ASN A 27 -19.76 -16.80 6.54
N GLY A 28 -18.89 -15.82 6.26
CA GLY A 28 -19.21 -14.61 5.49
C GLY A 28 -18.59 -14.53 4.10
N VAL A 29 -17.78 -15.51 3.70
CA VAL A 29 -17.05 -15.50 2.41
C VAL A 29 -17.68 -16.46 1.42
N THR A 30 -18.14 -15.93 0.30
CA THR A 30 -18.83 -16.68 -0.76
C THR A 30 -18.00 -16.66 -2.05
N LYS A 31 -18.46 -17.41 -3.07
CA LYS A 31 -17.86 -17.37 -4.41
C LYS A 31 -17.85 -15.94 -4.97
N GLU A 32 -18.93 -15.19 -4.75
CA GLU A 32 -19.06 -13.80 -5.19
C GLU A 32 -18.01 -12.90 -4.53
N THR A 33 -17.60 -13.19 -3.28
CA THR A 33 -16.50 -12.48 -2.62
C THR A 33 -15.17 -12.70 -3.35
N PHE A 34 -14.89 -13.94 -3.77
CA PHE A 34 -13.68 -14.27 -4.52
C PHE A 34 -13.72 -13.71 -5.94
N ASP A 35 -14.86 -13.82 -6.63
CA ASP A 35 -15.03 -13.23 -7.96
C ASP A 35 -14.84 -11.70 -7.91
N TRP A 36 -15.35 -11.05 -6.85
CA TRP A 36 -15.12 -9.63 -6.62
C TRP A 36 -13.65 -9.31 -6.39
N ILE A 37 -12.92 -10.04 -5.52
CA ILE A 37 -11.51 -9.72 -5.24
C ILE A 37 -10.60 -10.01 -6.45
N PHE A 38 -10.86 -11.08 -7.20
CA PHE A 38 -10.11 -11.45 -8.41
C PHE A 38 -10.37 -10.52 -9.59
N SER A 39 -11.47 -9.75 -9.59
CA SER A 39 -11.70 -8.69 -10.58
C SER A 39 -10.75 -7.48 -10.44
N GLU A 40 -9.82 -7.52 -9.49
CA GLU A 40 -8.92 -6.42 -9.12
C GLU A 40 -9.66 -5.08 -8.91
N PRO A 41 -10.61 -5.03 -7.97
CA PRO A 41 -11.39 -3.83 -7.75
C PRO A 41 -10.44 -2.69 -7.32
N LYS A 42 -10.79 -1.45 -7.68
CA LYS A 42 -9.95 -0.26 -7.46
C LYS A 42 -9.40 -0.16 -6.03
N ILE A 43 -10.17 -0.59 -5.04
CA ILE A 43 -9.74 -0.60 -3.64
C ILE A 43 -8.54 -1.53 -3.41
N VAL A 44 -8.59 -2.77 -3.92
CA VAL A 44 -7.48 -3.75 -3.80
C VAL A 44 -6.26 -3.23 -4.55
N ARG A 45 -6.45 -2.70 -5.75
CA ARG A 45 -5.36 -2.14 -6.56
C ARG A 45 -4.70 -0.94 -5.88
N SER A 46 -5.48 -0.01 -5.36
CA SER A 46 -4.96 1.16 -4.62
C SER A 46 -4.21 0.74 -3.35
N SER A 47 -4.74 -0.22 -2.61
CA SER A 47 -4.06 -0.76 -1.42
C SER A 47 -2.74 -1.44 -1.77
N ALA A 48 -2.68 -2.20 -2.86
CA ALA A 48 -1.45 -2.81 -3.35
C ALA A 48 -0.39 -1.75 -3.74
N ILE A 49 -0.81 -0.66 -4.41
CA ILE A 49 0.07 0.48 -4.71
C ILE A 49 0.63 1.08 -3.42
N ILE A 50 -0.23 1.43 -2.46
CA ILE A 50 0.20 2.00 -1.18
C ILE A 50 1.18 1.06 -0.47
N CYS A 51 0.87 -0.24 -0.41
CA CYS A 51 1.73 -1.25 0.19
C CYS A 51 3.11 -1.29 -0.48
N ARG A 52 3.17 -1.35 -1.81
CA ARG A 52 4.44 -1.38 -2.56
C ARG A 52 5.26 -0.09 -2.36
N LEU A 53 4.62 1.08 -2.43
CA LEU A 53 5.28 2.37 -2.18
C LEU A 53 5.89 2.40 -0.77
N MET A 54 5.15 1.92 0.24
CA MET A 54 5.61 1.87 1.61
C MET A 54 6.79 0.91 1.80
N ASP A 55 6.72 -0.27 1.20
CA ASP A 55 7.77 -1.29 1.28
C ASP A 55 9.08 -0.78 0.65
N ASP A 56 9.02 -0.26 -0.57
CA ASP A 56 10.17 0.32 -1.26
C ASP A 56 10.86 1.41 -0.44
N MET A 57 10.10 2.29 0.20
CA MET A 57 10.69 3.37 1.00
C MET A 57 11.37 2.88 2.27
N VAL A 58 10.73 1.95 3.00
CA VAL A 58 11.27 1.40 4.25
C VAL A 58 12.55 0.62 3.96
N PHE A 59 12.53 -0.19 2.90
CA PHE A 59 13.64 -1.05 2.55
C PHE A 59 14.67 -0.40 1.62
N HIS A 60 14.41 0.79 1.07
CA HIS A 60 15.27 1.48 0.11
C HIS A 60 16.77 1.44 0.44
N LYS A 61 17.15 1.94 1.63
CA LYS A 61 18.57 2.00 2.04
C LYS A 61 19.18 0.62 2.25
N PHE A 62 18.37 -0.36 2.62
CA PHE A 62 18.82 -1.74 2.81
C PHE A 62 18.96 -2.46 1.48
N GLU A 63 18.00 -2.28 0.57
CA GLU A 63 18.00 -2.83 -0.79
C GLU A 63 19.16 -2.30 -1.64
N GLN A 64 19.46 -1.01 -1.53
CA GLN A 64 20.62 -0.40 -2.19
C GLN A 64 21.95 -1.05 -1.76
N LYS A 65 22.09 -1.40 -0.47
CA LYS A 65 23.29 -2.11 0.01
C LYS A 65 23.43 -3.52 -0.55
N ARG A 66 22.32 -4.14 -0.98
CA ARG A 66 22.30 -5.47 -1.59
C ARG A 66 22.47 -5.44 -3.11
N GLY A 67 22.66 -4.26 -3.69
CA GLY A 67 22.73 -4.06 -5.15
C GLY A 67 21.36 -4.14 -5.84
N HIS A 68 20.26 -4.04 -5.08
CA HIS A 68 18.93 -3.96 -5.68
C HIS A 68 18.66 -2.51 -6.10
N VAL A 69 18.51 -2.30 -7.41
CA VAL A 69 18.48 -0.97 -8.04
C VAL A 69 17.09 -0.55 -8.53
N ALA A 70 16.10 -1.45 -8.47
CA ALA A 70 14.74 -1.18 -8.94
C ALA A 70 13.81 -0.92 -7.75
N SER A 71 13.40 0.34 -7.57
CA SER A 71 12.38 0.73 -6.60
C SER A 71 11.62 1.95 -7.11
N VAL A 72 10.46 2.22 -6.51
CA VAL A 72 9.70 3.46 -6.67
C VAL A 72 10.57 4.68 -6.42
N VAL A 73 11.41 4.65 -5.39
CA VAL A 73 12.31 5.76 -5.05
C VAL A 73 13.23 6.07 -6.22
N GLU A 74 13.86 5.04 -6.79
CA GLU A 74 14.73 5.18 -7.95
C GLU A 74 13.97 5.66 -9.19
N CYS A 75 12.74 5.17 -9.40
CA CYS A 75 11.89 5.62 -10.50
C CYS A 75 11.60 7.13 -10.41
N TYR A 76 11.16 7.63 -9.25
CA TYR A 76 10.82 9.04 -9.06
C TYR A 76 12.05 9.96 -9.05
N MET A 77 13.17 9.50 -8.50
CA MET A 77 14.40 10.30 -8.49
C MET A 77 15.02 10.43 -9.89
N LYS A 78 14.96 9.36 -10.71
CA LYS A 78 15.57 9.36 -12.06
C LYS A 78 14.70 10.01 -13.12
N HIS A 79 13.39 9.76 -13.10
CA HIS A 79 12.49 10.25 -14.16
C HIS A 79 11.88 11.60 -13.82
N ASP A 80 11.42 11.79 -12.58
CA ASP A 80 10.64 12.97 -12.19
C ASP A 80 11.47 14.01 -11.42
N ALA A 81 12.77 13.75 -11.22
CA ALA A 81 13.71 14.58 -10.48
C ALA A 81 13.22 14.98 -9.07
N VAL A 82 12.36 14.15 -8.47
CA VAL A 82 11.78 14.41 -7.14
C VAL A 82 12.80 14.01 -6.06
N PRO A 83 13.21 14.92 -5.17
CA PRO A 83 14.09 14.58 -4.07
C PRO A 83 13.45 13.58 -3.09
N MET A 84 14.22 12.57 -2.68
CA MET A 84 13.80 11.56 -1.71
C MET A 84 13.12 12.12 -0.44
N PRO A 85 13.59 13.21 0.19
CA PRO A 85 12.91 13.77 1.36
C PRO A 85 11.46 14.22 1.10
N ILE A 86 11.15 14.68 -0.11
CA ILE A 86 9.80 15.09 -0.51
C ILE A 86 8.92 13.87 -0.73
N LEU A 87 9.43 12.87 -1.47
CA LEU A 87 8.73 11.61 -1.71
C LEU A 87 8.38 10.90 -0.39
N MET A 88 9.34 10.81 0.53
CA MET A 88 9.13 10.24 1.87
C MET A 88 8.04 10.98 2.65
N ARG A 89 7.99 12.32 2.57
CA ARG A 89 6.94 13.10 3.26
C ARG A 89 5.55 12.78 2.72
N VAL A 90 5.38 12.75 1.40
CA VAL A 90 4.09 12.50 0.76
C VAL A 90 3.54 11.12 1.13
N VAL A 91 4.37 10.08 1.04
CA VAL A 91 3.90 8.72 1.32
C VAL A 91 3.79 8.46 2.84
N ASN A 92 4.60 9.10 3.68
CA ASN A 92 4.43 9.01 5.13
C ASN A 92 3.08 9.55 5.61
N LEU A 93 2.42 10.45 4.88
CA LEU A 93 1.05 10.89 5.20
C LEU A 93 0.06 9.72 5.13
N ALA A 94 0.26 8.75 4.24
CA ALA A 94 -0.57 7.53 4.21
C ALA A 94 -0.41 6.68 5.50
N ARG A 95 0.75 6.75 6.16
CA ARG A 95 1.01 6.05 7.44
C ARG A 95 0.44 6.80 8.64
N VAL A 96 0.35 8.12 8.55
CA VAL A 96 -0.27 8.95 9.60
C VAL A 96 -1.74 8.56 9.78
N ILE A 97 -2.44 8.18 8.71
CA ILE A 97 -3.80 7.63 8.79
C ILE A 97 -3.84 6.39 9.69
N ASP A 98 -2.96 5.40 9.46
CA ASP A 98 -2.88 4.19 10.30
C ASP A 98 -2.62 4.52 11.78
N VAL A 99 -1.69 5.44 12.05
CA VAL A 99 -1.39 5.89 13.43
C VAL A 99 -2.57 6.61 14.07
N ILE A 100 -3.25 7.51 13.34
CA ILE A 100 -4.40 8.28 13.85
C ILE A 100 -5.58 7.37 14.21
N TYR A 101 -5.81 6.29 13.46
CA TYR A 101 -6.91 5.36 13.73
C TYR A 101 -6.55 4.23 14.70
N LYS A 102 -5.26 3.95 14.89
CA LYS A 102 -4.80 2.94 15.86
C LYS A 102 -4.94 3.38 17.32
N TYR A 103 -4.97 4.67 17.56
CA TYR A 103 -5.33 5.26 18.84
C TYR A 103 -6.66 5.97 18.62
N GLU A 104 -7.76 5.52 19.25
CA GLU A 104 -9.13 6.08 19.13
C GLU A 104 -9.27 7.56 19.57
N TYR A 105 -8.19 8.34 19.54
CA TYR A 105 -8.06 9.70 20.01
C TYR A 105 -8.11 10.75 18.89
N GLY A 106 -8.33 10.35 17.63
CA GLY A 106 -8.20 11.24 16.47
C GLY A 106 -9.42 12.09 16.10
N TYR A 107 -10.62 11.72 16.57
CA TYR A 107 -11.85 12.45 16.24
C TYR A 107 -12.68 12.64 17.51
N THR A 108 -12.93 13.89 17.89
CA THR A 108 -14.03 14.22 18.79
C THR A 108 -15.33 13.93 18.03
N PRO A 109 -16.20 13.02 18.48
CA PRO A 109 -17.53 12.92 17.90
C PRO A 109 -18.20 14.28 18.08
N SER A 110 -18.59 14.94 16.99
CA SER A 110 -19.50 16.08 17.10
C SER A 110 -20.80 15.54 17.67
N GLY A 111 -21.00 15.73 18.97
CA GLY A 111 -22.15 15.21 19.68
C GLY A 111 -23.44 15.54 18.96
N THR A 112 -24.18 14.50 18.58
CA THR A 112 -25.62 14.58 18.42
C THR A 112 -26.18 13.39 19.17
N ILE A 113 -26.45 13.61 20.45
CA ILE A 113 -27.38 12.78 21.21
C ILE A 113 -28.76 13.18 20.69
N LEU A 114 -29.45 12.25 20.04
CA LEU A 114 -30.91 12.23 19.96
C LEU A 114 -31.40 11.14 20.92
#